data_AF-A0A9E6EJU8-F1
#
_entry.id   AF-A0A9E6EJU8-F1
#
_cell.length_a   1.000
_cell.length_b   1.000
_cell.length_c   1.000
_cell.angle_alpha   90.00
_cell.angle_beta   90.00
_cell.angle_gamma   90.00
#
_symmetry.space_group_name_H-M   'P 1'
#
loop_
_entity.id
_entity.type
_entity.pdbx_description
1 polymer ?
#
loop_
_entity_poly.entity_id
_entity_poly.type
_entity_poly.pdbx_seq_one_letter_code
_entity_poly.pdbx_strand_id
1 'polypeptide(L)'
;ESSAGSVSQVRGCATLLARWAKTTGTPLVLVGHVTKDGTLAGPKVLEHLVDTVLAFEGDRHHHHRLLRALKNRFGAAFELGVFAMTERGLVPAEGNPVWLDAEPRPGCAATVVLSGTRPVIVEIQALVASAGLGIPRRTALGIDGQRLSMLCAVAERRGGVQLHDRDVYLNVAGGLEVEDPAADLAVIAALTSSATGRVLTPRCLFLGEVGLTGEVRPVSQLPLRLQEGARLGFQGAAVPRMGLDLALSSPLELFPELGMERLKGKAWLLGRTEGQD
;
A
#
# COMPACT_ATOMS: atom_id res chain seq x y z
N GLU A 1 -19.79 8.67 42.93
CA GLU A 1 -20.59 7.64 42.24
C GLU A 1 -20.67 7.99 40.76
N SER A 2 -20.38 7.05 39.87
CA SER A 2 -20.52 7.24 38.41
C SER A 2 -21.54 6.24 37.88
N SER A 3 -22.39 6.64 36.93
CA SER A 3 -23.35 5.73 36.31
C SER A 3 -22.65 4.53 35.66
N ALA A 4 -23.33 3.39 35.68
CA ALA A 4 -22.83 2.16 35.07
C ALA A 4 -22.56 2.38 33.56
N GLY A 5 -21.40 1.95 33.07
CA GLY A 5 -20.97 2.12 31.68
C GLY A 5 -20.44 3.51 31.32
N SER A 6 -20.38 4.45 32.27
CA SER A 6 -19.82 5.78 32.03
C SER A 6 -18.32 5.74 31.73
N VAL A 7 -17.84 6.76 31.00
CA VAL A 7 -16.41 6.99 30.69
C VAL A 7 -15.53 6.91 31.95
N SER A 8 -15.97 7.53 33.05
CA SER A 8 -15.23 7.55 34.31
C SER A 8 -15.12 6.15 34.93
N GLN A 9 -16.21 5.36 34.92
CA GLN A 9 -16.18 3.99 35.42
C GLN A 9 -15.25 3.11 34.59
N VAL A 10 -15.36 3.17 33.26
CA VAL A 10 -14.55 2.36 32.33
C VAL A 10 -13.06 2.67 32.50
N ARG A 11 -12.67 3.95 32.62
CA ARG A 11 -11.27 4.35 32.91
C ARG A 11 -10.79 3.84 34.26
N GLY A 12 -11.63 3.93 35.29
CA GLY A 12 -11.31 3.41 36.63
C GLY A 12 -11.04 1.91 36.60
N CYS A 13 -11.94 1.13 36.00
CA CYS A 13 -11.79 -0.31 35.83
C CYS A 13 -10.53 -0.67 35.01
N ALA A 14 -10.31 -0.01 33.87
CA ALA A 14 -9.13 -0.26 33.03
C ALA A 14 -7.82 0.03 33.78
N THR A 15 -7.77 1.09 34.60
CA THR A 15 -6.59 1.44 35.41
C THR A 15 -6.31 0.38 36.47
N LEU A 16 -7.34 -0.12 37.15
CA LEU A 16 -7.20 -1.19 38.15
C LEU A 16 -6.71 -2.49 37.51
N LEU A 17 -7.29 -2.87 36.37
CA LEU A 17 -6.89 -4.06 35.60
C LEU A 17 -5.45 -3.95 35.08
N ALA A 18 -5.06 -2.79 34.55
CA ALA A 18 -3.70 -2.54 34.08
C ALA A 18 -2.67 -2.61 35.23
N ARG A 19 -3.02 -2.09 36.42
CA ARG A 19 -2.16 -2.20 37.60
C ARG A 19 -2.02 -3.65 38.03
N TRP A 20 -3.12 -4.39 38.12
CA TRP A 20 -3.11 -5.82 38.44
C TRP A 20 -2.22 -6.61 37.47
N ALA A 21 -2.41 -6.43 36.17
CA ALA A 21 -1.62 -7.08 35.12
C ALA A 21 -0.11 -6.81 35.27
N LYS A 22 0.27 -5.57 35.62
CA LYS A 22 1.67 -5.19 35.87
C LYS A 22 2.23 -5.82 37.15
N THR A 23 1.44 -5.94 38.20
CA THR A 23 1.86 -6.54 39.47
C THR A 23 1.99 -8.06 39.36
N THR A 24 1.14 -8.72 38.57
CA THR A 24 1.17 -10.18 38.42
C THR A 24 1.99 -10.67 37.23
N GLY A 25 2.37 -9.78 36.30
CA GLY A 25 3.03 -10.14 35.05
C GLY A 25 2.10 -10.84 34.04
N THR A 26 0.78 -10.70 34.20
CA THR A 26 -0.21 -11.40 33.36
C THR A 26 -0.56 -10.55 32.13
N PRO A 27 -0.50 -11.10 30.89
CA PRO A 27 -1.00 -10.41 29.71
C PRO A 27 -2.50 -10.12 29.81
N LEU A 28 -2.91 -8.89 29.52
CA LEU A 28 -4.31 -8.45 29.55
C LEU A 28 -4.72 -7.91 28.19
N VAL A 29 -5.80 -8.44 27.62
CA VAL A 29 -6.42 -7.93 26.40
C VAL A 29 -7.73 -7.25 26.76
N LEU A 30 -7.89 -6.00 26.35
CA LEU A 30 -9.12 -5.22 26.50
C LEU A 30 -9.78 -5.05 25.13
N VAL A 31 -11.06 -5.40 25.03
CA VAL A 31 -11.84 -5.25 23.78
C VAL A 31 -12.74 -4.03 23.91
N GLY A 32 -12.51 -3.02 23.08
CA GLY A 32 -13.33 -1.81 23.00
C GLY A 32 -14.09 -1.74 21.68
N HIS A 33 -15.42 -1.73 21.74
CA HIS A 33 -16.26 -1.56 20.55
C HIS A 33 -16.36 -0.08 20.18
N VAL A 34 -16.21 0.24 18.90
CA VAL A 34 -16.43 1.60 18.38
C VAL A 34 -17.94 1.81 18.20
N THR A 35 -18.54 2.65 19.04
CA THR A 35 -19.95 3.03 18.95
C THR A 35 -20.09 4.43 18.36
N LYS A 36 -21.10 4.66 17.52
CA LYS A 36 -21.33 5.97 16.88
C LYS A 36 -21.87 7.04 17.84
N ASP A 37 -22.50 6.62 18.94
CA ASP A 37 -23.35 7.50 19.75
C ASP A 37 -22.67 8.11 20.98
N GLY A 38 -21.37 7.83 21.21
CA GLY A 38 -20.59 8.43 22.31
C GLY A 38 -21.07 8.13 23.74
N THR A 39 -22.17 7.37 23.89
CA THR A 39 -22.79 6.98 25.16
C THR A 39 -21.98 5.91 25.90
N LEU A 40 -21.28 5.05 25.16
CA LEU A 40 -20.28 4.11 25.68
C LEU A 40 -18.87 4.68 25.48
N ALA A 41 -18.02 4.50 26.49
CA ALA A 41 -16.62 4.90 26.43
C ALA A 41 -15.92 4.17 25.29
N GLY A 42 -15.66 4.87 24.19
CA GLY A 42 -14.99 4.30 23.03
C GLY A 42 -13.52 3.95 23.31
N PRO A 43 -12.89 3.12 22.47
CA PRO A 43 -11.50 2.67 22.65
C PRO A 43 -10.51 3.84 22.76
N LYS A 44 -10.80 4.98 22.11
CA LYS A 44 -10.02 6.23 22.22
C LYS A 44 -9.80 6.71 23.66
N VAL A 45 -10.77 6.48 24.54
CA VAL A 45 -10.69 6.86 25.96
C VAL A 45 -9.57 6.10 26.70
N LEU A 46 -9.24 4.90 26.23
CA LEU A 46 -8.29 3.99 26.88
C LEU A 46 -6.89 4.02 26.24
N GLU A 47 -6.72 4.64 25.06
CA GLU A 47 -5.46 4.63 24.28
C GLU A 47 -4.22 5.07 25.08
N HIS A 48 -4.39 6.07 25.95
CA HIS A 48 -3.29 6.56 26.78
C HIS A 48 -3.00 5.67 28.00
N LEU A 49 -3.96 4.86 28.44
CA LEU A 49 -3.86 4.01 29.64
C LEU A 49 -3.25 2.64 29.36
N VAL A 50 -3.26 2.19 28.10
CA VAL A 50 -2.76 0.87 27.70
C VAL A 50 -1.36 0.96 27.08
N ASP A 51 -0.62 -0.15 27.12
CA ASP A 51 0.73 -0.22 26.55
C ASP A 51 0.72 -0.46 25.03
N THR A 52 -0.30 -1.15 24.50
CA THR A 52 -0.51 -1.41 23.07
C THR A 52 -1.96 -1.11 22.68
N VAL A 53 -2.16 -0.46 21.54
CA VAL A 53 -3.46 -0.17 20.92
C VAL A 53 -3.48 -0.82 19.55
N LEU A 54 -4.43 -1.73 19.35
CA LEU A 54 -4.68 -2.38 18.05
C LEU A 54 -6.07 -1.97 17.56
N ALA A 55 -6.16 -1.57 16.30
CA ALA A 55 -7.41 -1.31 15.60
C ALA A 55 -7.69 -2.46 14.63
N PHE A 56 -8.87 -3.07 14.73
CA PHE A 56 -9.32 -4.08 13.79
C PHE A 56 -10.38 -3.47 12.87
N GLU A 57 -9.99 -3.26 11.63
CA GLU A 57 -10.73 -2.53 10.62
C GLU A 57 -11.11 -3.45 9.47
N GLY A 58 -12.22 -3.14 8.81
CA GLY A 58 -12.60 -3.81 7.58
C GLY A 58 -13.83 -3.17 6.96
N ASP A 59 -13.75 -2.91 5.66
CA ASP A 59 -14.90 -2.45 4.89
C ASP A 59 -15.87 -3.62 4.67
N ARG A 60 -17.13 -3.30 4.36
CA ARG A 60 -18.11 -4.25 3.85
C ARG A 60 -17.74 -4.77 2.45
N HIS A 61 -16.99 -3.99 1.67
CA HIS A 61 -16.60 -4.33 0.30
C HIS A 61 -15.28 -5.09 0.20
N HIS A 62 -14.49 -5.15 1.28
CA HIS A 62 -13.21 -5.86 1.31
C HIS A 62 -13.34 -7.19 2.05
N HIS A 63 -12.95 -8.27 1.38
CA HIS A 63 -12.89 -9.62 1.97
C HIS A 63 -11.83 -9.74 3.09
N HIS A 64 -10.90 -8.78 3.14
CA HIS A 64 -9.85 -8.73 4.13
C HIS A 64 -10.23 -7.88 5.36
N ARG A 65 -9.79 -8.33 6.52
CA ARG A 65 -9.81 -7.59 7.78
C ARG A 65 -8.38 -7.19 8.14
N LEU A 66 -8.20 -5.94 8.49
CA LEU A 66 -6.91 -5.33 8.76
C LEU A 66 -6.77 -5.12 10.27
N LEU A 67 -5.72 -5.67 10.88
CA LEU A 67 -5.34 -5.42 12.27
C LEU A 67 -4.14 -4.48 12.27
N ARG A 68 -4.34 -3.23 12.66
CA ARG A 68 -3.30 -2.20 12.68
C ARG A 68 -2.87 -1.88 14.11
N ALA A 69 -1.57 -1.85 14.37
CA ALA A 69 -1.04 -1.33 15.63
C ALA A 69 -0.98 0.20 15.61
N LEU A 70 -1.84 0.89 16.35
CA LEU A 70 -1.80 2.36 16.48
C LEU A 70 -0.75 2.81 17.51
N LYS A 71 -0.52 1.98 18.52
CA LYS A 71 0.49 2.18 19.56
C LYS A 71 1.04 0.83 19.95
N ASN A 72 2.36 0.69 20.04
CA ASN A 72 2.97 -0.54 20.50
C ASN A 72 4.23 -0.20 21.30
N ARG A 73 4.21 -0.43 22.63
CA ARG A 73 5.38 -0.19 23.48
C ARG A 73 6.40 -1.33 23.45
N PHE A 74 6.04 -2.47 22.85
CA PHE A 74 6.86 -3.67 22.84
C PHE A 74 7.32 -4.08 21.43
N GLY A 75 7.06 -3.24 20.43
CA GLY A 75 7.37 -3.53 19.02
C GLY A 75 7.12 -2.31 18.15
N ALA A 76 7.10 -2.49 16.82
CA ALA A 76 6.85 -1.37 15.92
C ALA A 76 5.38 -0.91 15.99
N ALA A 77 5.19 0.39 15.93
CA ALA A 77 3.89 0.98 15.64
C ALA A 77 3.60 0.85 14.14
N PHE A 78 2.32 0.84 13.78
CA PHE A 78 1.78 0.73 12.42
C PHE A 78 2.01 -0.61 11.70
N GLU A 79 2.39 -1.67 12.43
CA GLU A 79 2.33 -3.03 11.88
C GLU A 79 0.89 -3.41 11.48
N LEU A 80 0.77 -4.14 10.37
CA LEU A 80 -0.50 -4.52 9.76
C LEU A 80 -0.60 -6.05 9.64
N GLY A 81 -1.54 -6.65 10.37
CA GLY A 81 -2.00 -8.02 10.13
C GLY A 81 -3.14 -8.01 9.12
N VAL A 82 -3.05 -8.84 8.08
CA VAL A 82 -4.13 -9.01 7.09
C VAL A 82 -4.76 -10.37 7.33
N PHE A 83 -6.07 -10.40 7.51
CA PHE A 83 -6.84 -11.61 7.80
C PHE A 83 -7.97 -11.75 6.80
N ALA A 84 -8.42 -12.97 6.55
CA ALA A 84 -9.66 -13.25 5.85
C ALA A 84 -10.64 -13.89 6.82
N MET A 85 -11.91 -13.45 6.79
CA MET A 85 -12.97 -14.12 7.53
C MET A 85 -13.51 -15.29 6.69
N THR A 86 -13.33 -16.51 7.19
CA THR A 86 -13.84 -17.73 6.57
C THR A 86 -14.99 -18.30 7.39
N GLU A 87 -15.64 -19.34 6.89
CA GLU A 87 -16.66 -20.08 7.65
C GLU A 87 -16.12 -20.65 8.98
N ARG A 88 -14.81 -20.89 9.07
CA ARG A 88 -14.14 -21.40 10.28
C ARG A 88 -13.60 -20.29 11.19
N GLY A 89 -13.79 -19.02 10.82
CA GLY A 89 -13.28 -17.85 11.56
C GLY A 89 -12.17 -17.10 10.83
N LEU A 90 -11.44 -16.27 11.57
CA LEU A 90 -10.34 -15.47 11.05
C LEU A 90 -9.11 -16.33 10.80
N VAL A 91 -8.65 -16.34 9.55
CA VAL A 91 -7.36 -16.93 9.17
C VAL A 91 -6.41 -15.82 8.73
N PRO A 92 -5.11 -15.92 9.03
CA PRO A 92 -4.12 -15.04 8.41
C PRO A 92 -4.27 -15.12 6.89
N ALA A 93 -4.32 -13.98 6.22
CA ALA A 93 -4.18 -13.94 4.77
C ALA A 93 -2.69 -14.09 4.43
N GLU A 94 -2.10 -15.22 4.83
CA GLU A 94 -0.79 -15.65 4.39
C GLU A 94 -0.95 -16.28 3.02
N GLY A 95 -0.93 -15.45 1.99
CA GLY A 95 -1.14 -15.88 0.63
C GLY A 95 -0.62 -14.83 -0.34
N ASN A 96 -0.09 -15.31 -1.46
CA ASN A 96 0.10 -14.51 -2.66
C ASN A 96 -1.16 -13.66 -2.89
N PRO A 97 -1.08 -12.32 -2.96
CA PRO A 97 -2.24 -11.51 -3.30
C PRO A 97 -2.97 -12.11 -4.50
N VAL A 98 -4.31 -12.22 -4.45
CA VAL A 98 -5.12 -12.93 -5.48
C VAL A 98 -4.80 -12.46 -6.91
N TRP A 99 -4.35 -11.23 -7.07
CA TRP A 99 -3.94 -10.64 -8.35
C TRP A 99 -2.60 -11.15 -8.90
N LEU A 100 -1.73 -11.78 -8.11
CA LEU A 100 -0.44 -12.27 -8.58
C LEU A 100 -0.51 -13.50 -9.50
N ASP A 101 -1.63 -14.23 -9.46
CA ASP A 101 -1.90 -15.34 -10.38
C ASP A 101 -2.83 -14.91 -11.54
N ALA A 102 -3.15 -13.61 -11.64
CA ALA A 102 -3.89 -13.06 -12.76
C ALA A 102 -2.98 -12.89 -13.99
N GLU A 103 -3.57 -13.05 -15.17
CA GLU A 103 -2.88 -12.76 -16.44
C GLU A 103 -2.38 -11.30 -16.48
N PRO A 104 -1.19 -11.04 -17.03
CA PRO A 104 -0.66 -9.68 -17.21
C PRO A 104 -1.63 -8.83 -18.03
N ARG A 105 -2.01 -7.67 -17.49
CA ARG A 105 -2.93 -6.73 -18.14
C ARG A 105 -2.32 -5.34 -18.20
N PRO A 106 -2.58 -4.56 -19.27
CA PRO A 106 -2.17 -3.16 -19.31
C PRO A 106 -2.73 -2.39 -18.11
N GLY A 107 -1.93 -1.49 -17.57
CA GLY A 107 -2.33 -0.64 -16.45
C GLY A 107 -2.16 -1.26 -15.06
N CYS A 108 -1.61 -2.47 -14.92
CA CYS A 108 -1.41 -3.10 -13.62
C CYS A 108 0.09 -3.16 -13.28
N ALA A 109 0.51 -2.55 -12.17
CA ALA A 109 1.90 -2.56 -11.69
C ALA A 109 1.95 -2.97 -10.22
N ALA A 110 2.90 -3.83 -9.85
CA ALA A 110 3.10 -4.23 -8.46
C ALA A 110 4.20 -3.40 -7.78
N THR A 111 4.00 -3.09 -6.51
CA THR A 111 5.00 -2.42 -5.66
C THR A 111 4.99 -3.03 -4.27
N VAL A 112 6.00 -2.70 -3.47
CA VAL A 112 6.04 -3.03 -2.05
C VAL A 112 6.08 -1.73 -1.30
N VAL A 113 5.08 -1.50 -0.44
CA VAL A 113 5.00 -0.34 0.46
C VAL A 113 5.31 -0.76 1.88
N LEU A 114 5.87 0.13 2.69
CA LEU A 114 6.07 -0.10 4.12
C LEU A 114 4.87 0.47 4.89
N SER A 115 4.14 -0.41 5.59
CA SER A 115 3.19 0.01 6.61
C SER A 115 3.87 -0.15 7.97
N GLY A 116 4.41 0.95 8.50
CA GLY A 116 5.35 0.92 9.62
C GLY A 116 6.65 0.23 9.23
N THR A 117 6.95 -0.91 9.85
CA THR A 117 8.12 -1.76 9.53
C THR A 117 7.79 -2.92 8.60
N ARG A 118 6.51 -3.18 8.32
CA ARG A 118 6.09 -4.36 7.55
C ARG A 118 6.04 -4.05 6.06
N PRO A 119 6.76 -4.80 5.21
CA PRO A 119 6.58 -4.71 3.76
C PRO A 119 5.25 -5.36 3.36
N VAL A 120 4.47 -4.65 2.55
CA VAL A 120 3.19 -5.10 2.03
C VAL A 120 3.22 -4.93 0.52
N ILE A 121 2.96 -6.01 -0.21
CA ILE A 121 2.85 -5.96 -1.66
C ILE A 121 1.47 -5.41 -2.05
N VAL A 122 1.48 -4.46 -2.96
CA VAL A 122 0.29 -3.73 -3.42
C VAL A 122 0.30 -3.66 -4.95
N GLU A 123 -0.87 -3.85 -5.55
CA GLU A 123 -1.05 -3.61 -6.99
C GLU A 123 -1.66 -2.22 -7.20
N ILE A 124 -1.01 -1.44 -8.07
CA ILE A 124 -1.48 -0.17 -8.59
C ILE A 124 -2.15 -0.43 -9.94
N GLN A 125 -3.40 -0.02 -10.06
CA GLN A 125 -4.20 -0.15 -11.27
C GLN A 125 -4.44 1.25 -11.85
N ALA A 126 -4.14 1.44 -13.13
CA ALA A 126 -4.36 2.67 -13.86
C ALA A 126 -5.20 2.42 -15.12
N LEU A 127 -6.19 3.29 -15.35
CA LEU A 127 -6.99 3.34 -16.55
C LEU A 127 -6.85 4.73 -17.17
N VAL A 128 -6.21 4.78 -18.34
CA VAL A 128 -6.07 5.98 -19.15
C VAL A 128 -7.02 5.88 -20.33
N ALA A 129 -8.06 6.71 -20.36
CA ALA A 129 -9.09 6.71 -21.39
C ALA A 129 -9.11 8.05 -22.14
N SER A 130 -9.56 8.04 -23.40
CA SER A 130 -9.80 9.28 -24.14
C SER A 130 -10.82 10.13 -23.39
N ALA A 131 -10.48 11.38 -23.08
CA ALA A 131 -11.46 12.29 -22.50
C ALA A 131 -12.53 12.59 -23.55
N GLY A 132 -13.80 12.61 -23.14
CA GLY A 132 -14.91 12.95 -24.03
C GLY A 132 -14.90 14.43 -24.41
N LEU A 133 -15.49 15.27 -23.56
CA LEU A 133 -15.54 16.73 -23.74
C LEU A 133 -15.28 17.41 -22.39
N GLY A 134 -14.39 18.41 -22.38
CA GLY A 134 -14.10 19.24 -21.21
C GLY A 134 -12.73 18.95 -20.57
N ILE A 135 -12.59 19.34 -19.30
CA ILE A 135 -11.34 19.19 -18.55
C ILE A 135 -11.18 17.70 -18.19
N PRO A 136 -10.06 17.04 -18.59
CA PRO A 136 -9.86 15.63 -18.31
C PRO A 136 -9.80 15.34 -16.81
N ARG A 137 -10.46 14.26 -16.42
CA ARG A 137 -10.61 13.84 -15.02
C ARG A 137 -9.36 13.13 -14.54
N ARG A 138 -9.00 13.38 -13.29
CA ARG A 138 -7.95 12.65 -12.57
C ARG A 138 -8.56 12.18 -11.25
N THR A 139 -8.77 10.88 -11.13
CA THR A 139 -9.41 10.27 -9.96
C THR A 139 -8.47 9.25 -9.37
N ALA A 140 -8.23 9.36 -8.07
CA ALA A 140 -7.38 8.47 -7.30
C ALA A 140 -8.18 7.81 -6.17
N LEU A 141 -8.01 6.50 -6.01
CA LEU A 141 -8.51 5.72 -4.88
C LEU A 141 -7.31 5.04 -4.21
N GLY A 142 -7.08 5.32 -2.92
CA GLY A 142 -5.95 4.77 -2.15
C GLY A 142 -4.62 5.50 -2.31
N ILE A 143 -4.56 6.62 -3.05
CA ILE A 143 -3.41 7.55 -3.07
C ILE A 143 -3.93 8.98 -3.12
N ASP A 144 -3.12 9.94 -2.65
CA ASP A 144 -3.44 11.36 -2.76
C ASP A 144 -3.59 11.83 -4.23
N GLY A 145 -4.63 12.63 -4.48
CA GLY A 145 -4.97 13.11 -5.82
C GLY A 145 -4.00 14.17 -6.35
N GLN A 146 -3.36 14.96 -5.48
CA GLN A 146 -2.32 15.91 -5.90
C GLN A 146 -1.06 15.17 -6.32
N ARG A 147 -0.68 14.13 -5.57
CA ARG A 147 0.41 13.21 -5.92
C ARG A 147 0.15 12.53 -7.27
N LEU A 148 -1.06 12.02 -7.52
CA LEU A 148 -1.42 11.51 -8.86
C LEU A 148 -1.23 12.57 -9.95
N SER A 149 -1.73 13.78 -9.72
CA SER A 149 -1.64 14.87 -10.70
C SER A 149 -0.20 15.25 -11.03
N MET A 150 0.66 15.26 -10.01
CA MET A 150 2.10 15.48 -10.13
C MET A 150 2.77 14.39 -10.97
N LEU A 151 2.50 13.12 -10.65
CA LEU A 151 3.09 11.98 -11.36
C LEU A 151 2.63 11.91 -12.82
N CYS A 152 1.37 12.26 -13.12
CA CYS A 152 0.90 12.44 -14.49
C CYS A 152 1.72 13.51 -15.24
N ALA A 153 1.99 14.65 -14.61
CA ALA A 153 2.78 15.72 -15.23
C ALA A 153 4.24 15.27 -15.50
N VAL A 154 4.86 14.51 -14.60
CA VAL A 154 6.20 13.95 -14.79
C VAL A 154 6.20 12.90 -15.90
N ALA A 155 5.26 11.95 -15.88
CA ALA A 155 5.14 10.92 -16.91
C ALA A 155 4.93 11.53 -18.32
N GLU A 156 4.22 12.65 -18.41
CA GLU A 156 4.03 13.36 -19.67
C GLU A 156 5.27 14.14 -20.11
N ARG A 157 5.80 15.01 -19.24
CA ARG A 157 6.90 15.92 -19.62
C ARG A 157 8.27 15.26 -19.70
N ARG A 158 8.51 14.21 -18.92
CA ARG A 158 9.79 13.49 -18.87
C ARG A 158 9.68 12.13 -19.57
N GLY A 159 8.54 11.46 -19.42
CA GLY A 159 8.31 10.12 -19.97
C GLY A 159 7.78 10.03 -21.39
N GLY A 160 7.25 11.12 -21.95
CA GLY A 160 6.69 11.13 -23.30
C GLY A 160 5.38 10.34 -23.43
N VAL A 161 4.62 10.24 -22.32
CA VAL A 161 3.29 9.63 -22.28
C VAL A 161 2.24 10.73 -22.46
N GLN A 162 1.36 10.62 -23.45
CA GLN A 162 0.32 11.63 -23.69
C GLN A 162 -0.83 11.45 -22.70
N LEU A 163 -0.97 12.41 -21.77
CA LEU A 163 -1.97 12.36 -20.69
C LEU A 163 -2.78 13.66 -20.54
N HIS A 164 -2.35 14.78 -21.12
CA HIS A 164 -3.01 16.08 -20.93
C HIS A 164 -4.48 16.10 -21.35
N ASP A 165 -4.86 15.32 -22.36
CA ASP A 165 -6.18 15.20 -22.99
C ASP A 165 -6.90 13.89 -22.62
N ARG A 166 -6.44 13.19 -21.58
CA ARG A 166 -6.96 11.88 -21.19
C ARG A 166 -7.50 11.85 -19.78
N ASP A 167 -8.60 11.14 -19.60
CA ASP A 167 -9.09 10.81 -18.28
C ASP A 167 -8.17 9.76 -17.66
N VAL A 168 -7.80 9.97 -16.40
CA VAL A 168 -6.92 9.10 -15.63
C VAL A 168 -7.65 8.65 -14.36
N TYR A 169 -7.84 7.34 -14.24
CA TYR A 169 -8.35 6.71 -13.03
C TYR A 169 -7.25 5.83 -12.45
N LEU A 170 -6.98 5.97 -11.16
CA LEU A 170 -6.02 5.14 -10.44
C LEU A 170 -6.69 4.52 -9.21
N ASN A 171 -6.45 3.23 -9.03
CA ASN A 171 -6.94 2.47 -7.90
C ASN A 171 -5.80 1.66 -7.26
N VAL A 172 -5.70 1.72 -5.94
CA VAL A 172 -4.86 0.82 -5.17
C VAL A 172 -5.67 -0.44 -4.84
N ALA A 173 -5.26 -1.58 -5.40
CA ALA A 173 -5.96 -2.85 -5.19
C ALA A 173 -5.95 -3.23 -3.70
N GLY A 174 -7.06 -3.81 -3.24
CA GLY A 174 -7.22 -4.23 -1.84
C GLY A 174 -7.67 -3.13 -0.88
N GLY A 175 -7.96 -1.91 -1.37
CA GLY A 175 -8.51 -0.83 -0.55
C GLY A 175 -7.52 -0.21 0.43
N LEU A 176 -6.22 -0.38 0.16
CA LEU A 176 -5.16 0.16 0.98
C LEU A 176 -4.89 1.62 0.62
N GLU A 177 -4.57 2.43 1.63
CA GLU A 177 -4.03 3.77 1.45
C GLU A 177 -2.51 3.72 1.38
N VAL A 178 -1.94 4.34 0.34
CA VAL A 178 -0.51 4.32 0.03
C VAL A 178 0.04 5.74 0.12
N GLU A 179 0.82 5.98 1.17
CA GLU A 179 1.56 7.22 1.37
C GLU A 179 3.05 7.08 1.02
N ASP A 180 3.55 5.85 0.93
CA ASP A 180 4.96 5.56 0.73
C ASP A 180 5.48 6.07 -0.62
N PRO A 181 6.51 6.94 -0.66
CA PRO A 181 7.16 7.43 -1.90
C PRO A 181 7.60 6.33 -2.84
N ALA A 182 7.93 5.14 -2.33
CA ALA A 182 8.38 4.01 -3.16
C ALA A 182 7.38 3.54 -4.21
N ALA A 183 6.10 3.89 -4.07
CA ALA A 183 5.05 3.57 -5.03
C ALA A 183 5.04 4.46 -6.29
N ASP A 184 5.80 5.57 -6.34
CA ASP A 184 5.73 6.52 -7.47
C ASP A 184 6.11 5.85 -8.81
N LEU A 185 7.19 5.06 -8.80
CA LEU A 185 7.62 4.33 -9.99
C LEU A 185 6.54 3.36 -10.49
N ALA A 186 5.82 2.69 -9.57
CA ALA A 186 4.72 1.78 -9.92
C ALA A 186 3.52 2.52 -10.51
N VAL A 187 3.18 3.70 -9.95
CA VAL A 187 2.14 4.57 -10.51
C VAL A 187 2.49 4.97 -11.95
N ILE A 188 3.72 5.43 -12.19
CA ILE A 188 4.14 5.83 -13.55
C ILE A 188 4.19 4.63 -14.50
N ALA A 189 4.65 3.47 -14.04
CA ALA A 189 4.65 2.25 -14.84
C ALA A 189 3.22 1.82 -15.23
N ALA A 190 2.28 1.84 -14.28
CA ALA A 190 0.87 1.56 -14.53
C ALA A 190 0.25 2.55 -15.53
N LEU A 191 0.48 3.87 -15.33
CA LEU A 191 -0.01 4.90 -16.26
C LEU A 191 0.54 4.71 -17.68
N THR A 192 1.84 4.43 -17.79
CA THR A 192 2.51 4.19 -19.08
C THR A 192 1.95 2.95 -19.76
N SER A 193 1.81 1.86 -19.01
CA SER A 193 1.26 0.60 -19.48
C SER A 193 -0.17 0.78 -20.01
N SER A 194 -1.02 1.45 -19.24
CA SER A 194 -2.40 1.76 -19.63
C SER A 194 -2.47 2.65 -20.87
N ALA A 195 -1.71 3.75 -20.90
CA ALA A 195 -1.73 4.71 -22.00
C ALA A 195 -1.20 4.13 -23.33
N THR A 196 -0.33 3.11 -23.27
CA THR A 196 0.28 2.46 -24.44
C THR A 196 -0.39 1.15 -24.84
N GLY A 197 -1.27 0.60 -23.99
CA GLY A 197 -1.87 -0.73 -24.19
C GLY A 197 -0.85 -1.87 -24.12
N ARG A 198 0.27 -1.64 -23.43
CA ARG A 198 1.39 -2.60 -23.34
C ARG A 198 1.47 -3.15 -21.94
N VAL A 199 1.65 -4.46 -21.80
CA VAL A 199 1.78 -5.10 -20.49
C VAL A 199 3.15 -4.84 -19.88
N LEU A 200 3.22 -4.77 -18.55
CA LEU A 200 4.48 -4.75 -17.83
C LEU A 200 5.07 -6.17 -17.75
N THR A 201 6.36 -6.26 -17.45
CA THR A 201 7.02 -7.55 -17.20
C THR A 201 6.28 -8.28 -16.08
N PRO A 202 5.79 -9.50 -16.32
CA PRO A 202 5.08 -10.27 -15.32
C PRO A 202 5.95 -10.48 -14.08
N ARG A 203 5.34 -10.50 -12.89
CA ARG A 203 6.06 -10.75 -11.63
C ARG A 203 7.27 -9.80 -11.47
N CYS A 204 7.11 -8.54 -11.88
CA CYS A 204 8.08 -7.47 -11.69
C CYS A 204 7.57 -6.42 -10.68
N LEU A 205 8.41 -6.06 -9.71
CA LEU A 205 8.15 -4.98 -8.77
C LEU A 205 8.63 -3.63 -9.31
N PHE A 206 7.95 -2.55 -8.94
CA PHE A 206 8.33 -1.19 -9.28
C PHE A 206 8.52 -0.39 -7.99
N LEU A 207 9.76 -0.06 -7.68
CA LEU A 207 10.17 0.56 -6.42
C LEU A 207 10.99 1.81 -6.71
N GLY A 208 10.52 2.97 -6.26
CA GLY A 208 11.26 4.21 -6.43
C GLY A 208 10.40 5.43 -6.20
N GLU A 209 10.98 6.44 -5.56
CA GLU A 209 10.41 7.79 -5.50
C GLU A 209 10.75 8.52 -6.80
N VAL A 210 9.82 9.29 -7.33
CA VAL A 210 10.03 10.03 -8.58
C VAL A 210 9.97 11.53 -8.31
N GLY A 211 11.09 12.20 -8.59
CA GLY A 211 11.16 13.65 -8.48
C GLY A 211 10.53 14.38 -9.66
N LEU A 212 10.27 15.68 -9.48
CA LEU A 212 9.70 16.55 -10.52
C LEU A 212 10.60 16.71 -11.75
N THR A 213 11.92 16.50 -11.58
CA THR A 213 12.85 16.51 -12.71
C THR A 213 12.86 15.21 -13.49
N GLY A 214 12.15 14.18 -13.01
CA GLY A 214 12.02 12.87 -13.65
C GLY A 214 13.05 11.87 -13.15
N GLU A 215 13.89 12.22 -12.19
CA GLU A 215 14.87 11.32 -11.59
C GLU A 215 14.20 10.26 -10.70
N VAL A 216 14.76 9.04 -10.69
CA VAL A 216 14.33 7.98 -9.76
C VAL A 216 15.25 7.95 -8.56
N ARG A 217 14.68 8.19 -7.38
CA ARG A 217 15.40 8.36 -6.12
C ARG A 217 15.39 7.08 -5.28
N PRO A 218 16.45 6.81 -4.51
CA PRO A 218 16.50 5.69 -3.57
C PRO A 218 15.36 5.75 -2.55
N VAL A 219 14.86 4.58 -2.15
CA VAL A 219 13.79 4.44 -1.16
C VAL A 219 14.28 3.71 0.07
N SER A 220 13.62 3.93 1.21
CA SER A 220 13.96 3.29 2.47
C SER A 220 13.79 1.76 2.40
N GLN A 221 14.70 1.04 3.07
CA GLN A 221 14.65 -0.41 3.26
C GLN A 221 14.46 -1.21 1.95
N LEU A 222 15.10 -0.78 0.86
CA LEU A 222 15.04 -1.49 -0.43
C LEU A 222 15.32 -3.00 -0.32
N PRO A 223 16.33 -3.47 0.45
CA PRO A 223 16.58 -4.92 0.57
C PRO A 223 15.41 -5.70 1.17
N LEU A 224 14.74 -5.13 2.18
CA LEU A 224 13.56 -5.74 2.81
C LEU A 224 12.41 -5.88 1.82
N ARG A 225 12.19 -4.85 1.00
CA ARG A 225 11.14 -4.85 -0.04
C ARG A 225 11.41 -5.92 -1.11
N LEU A 226 12.65 -6.05 -1.55
CA LEU A 226 13.07 -7.05 -2.54
C LEU A 226 12.94 -8.49 -1.99
N GLN A 227 13.33 -8.70 -0.73
CA GLN A 227 13.15 -10.00 -0.07
C GLN A 227 11.68 -10.40 0.03
N GLU A 228 10.79 -9.45 0.38
CA GLU A 228 9.35 -9.72 0.43
C GLU A 228 8.78 -10.07 -0.96
N GLY A 229 9.23 -9.35 -2.00
CA GLY A 229 8.93 -9.68 -3.39
C GLY A 229 9.29 -11.11 -3.75
N ALA A 230 10.55 -11.50 -3.51
CA ALA A 230 11.02 -12.85 -3.81
C ALA A 230 10.29 -13.92 -3.00
N ARG A 231 9.98 -13.66 -1.73
CA ARG A 231 9.19 -14.57 -0.88
C ARG A 231 7.81 -14.87 -1.48
N LEU A 232 7.21 -13.89 -2.16
CA LEU A 232 5.92 -14.01 -2.84
C LEU A 232 6.03 -14.42 -4.31
N GLY A 233 7.23 -14.77 -4.78
CA GLY A 233 7.45 -15.34 -6.11
C GLY A 233 7.54 -14.30 -7.23
N PHE A 234 7.91 -13.05 -6.92
CA PHE A 234 8.39 -12.11 -7.93
C PHE A 234 9.74 -12.56 -8.48
N GLN A 235 10.02 -12.18 -9.73
CA GLN A 235 11.24 -12.57 -10.44
C GLN A 235 12.13 -11.37 -10.78
N GLY A 236 11.53 -10.19 -10.95
CA GLY A 236 12.26 -8.97 -11.27
C GLY A 236 11.82 -7.76 -10.43
N ALA A 237 12.64 -6.72 -10.44
CA ALA A 237 12.30 -5.43 -9.85
C ALA A 237 12.95 -4.26 -10.60
N ALA A 238 12.14 -3.32 -11.06
CA ALA A 238 12.60 -1.99 -11.44
C ALA A 238 12.87 -1.15 -10.19
N VAL A 239 14.11 -0.70 -10.04
CA VAL A 239 14.63 -0.06 -8.82
C VAL A 239 15.47 1.16 -9.17
N PRO A 240 15.68 2.11 -8.24
CA PRO A 240 16.54 3.25 -8.48
C PRO A 240 17.97 2.79 -8.72
N ARG A 241 18.64 3.31 -9.75
CA ARG A 241 20.05 2.97 -10.03
C ARG A 241 20.96 3.49 -8.92
N MET A 242 20.64 4.64 -8.34
CA MET A 242 21.33 5.13 -7.17
C MET A 242 20.97 4.26 -5.95
N GLY A 243 21.98 3.79 -5.21
CA GLY A 243 21.77 2.90 -4.06
C GLY A 243 21.65 1.42 -4.42
N LEU A 244 21.93 1.03 -5.67
CA LEU A 244 21.91 -0.38 -6.10
C LEU A 244 22.91 -1.25 -5.30
N ASP A 245 23.98 -0.65 -4.77
CA ASP A 245 24.98 -1.33 -3.93
C ASP A 245 24.34 -2.02 -2.72
N LEU A 246 23.25 -1.44 -2.20
CA LEU A 246 22.48 -2.00 -1.09
C LEU A 246 21.64 -3.22 -1.50
N ALA A 247 21.39 -3.40 -2.80
CA ALA A 247 20.55 -4.44 -3.38
C ALA A 247 21.35 -5.51 -4.13
N LEU A 248 22.68 -5.50 -4.09
CA LEU A 248 23.54 -6.45 -4.83
C LEU A 248 23.34 -7.91 -4.43
N SER A 249 22.80 -8.18 -3.24
CA SER A 249 22.43 -9.52 -2.77
C SER A 249 20.97 -9.89 -3.05
N SER A 250 20.27 -9.10 -3.88
CA SER A 250 18.87 -9.35 -4.22
C SER A 250 18.69 -10.69 -4.95
N PRO A 251 17.70 -11.51 -4.55
CA PRO A 251 17.31 -12.71 -5.29
C PRO A 251 16.53 -12.41 -6.59
N LEU A 252 16.17 -11.14 -6.84
CA LEU A 252 15.42 -10.70 -8.03
C LEU A 252 16.35 -10.15 -9.12
N GLU A 253 15.96 -10.32 -10.38
CA GLU A 253 16.56 -9.61 -11.51
C GLU A 253 16.28 -8.10 -11.40
N LEU A 254 17.31 -7.26 -11.40
CA LEU A 254 17.15 -5.81 -11.19
C LEU A 254 17.19 -5.04 -12.51
N PHE A 255 16.16 -4.22 -12.74
CA PHE A 255 16.12 -3.22 -13.81
C PHE A 255 16.48 -1.83 -13.22
N PRO A 256 17.73 -1.36 -13.34
CA PRO A 256 18.15 -0.11 -12.72
C PRO A 256 17.62 1.11 -13.48
N GLU A 257 16.93 1.99 -12.78
CA GLU A 257 16.31 3.20 -13.32
C GLU A 257 16.99 4.47 -12.82
N LEU A 258 17.45 5.30 -13.75
CA LEU A 258 18.00 6.64 -13.45
C LEU A 258 16.94 7.73 -13.48
N GLY A 259 15.97 7.57 -14.37
CA GLY A 259 14.97 8.60 -14.63
C GLY A 259 13.87 8.10 -15.56
N MET A 260 12.83 8.91 -15.65
CA MET A 260 11.62 8.68 -16.42
C MET A 260 11.83 8.92 -17.92
N GLU A 261 13.04 9.22 -18.39
CA GLU A 261 13.32 9.39 -19.81
C GLU A 261 12.94 8.12 -20.59
N ARG A 262 12.28 8.29 -21.75
CA ARG A 262 12.01 7.20 -22.71
C ARG A 262 11.26 5.99 -22.08
N LEU A 263 10.20 6.23 -21.31
CA LEU A 263 9.39 5.16 -20.67
C LEU A 263 8.96 4.06 -21.66
N LYS A 264 8.62 4.43 -22.89
CA LYS A 264 8.21 3.48 -23.94
C LYS A 264 9.32 2.50 -24.38
N GLY A 265 10.58 2.82 -24.10
CA GLY A 265 11.74 1.98 -24.44
C GLY A 265 12.31 1.20 -23.26
N LYS A 266 11.66 1.24 -22.09
CA LYS A 266 12.15 0.54 -20.90
C LYS A 266 11.97 -0.97 -21.05
N ALA A 267 12.95 -1.73 -20.55
CA ALA A 267 12.98 -3.19 -20.65
C ALA A 267 11.78 -3.85 -19.96
N TRP A 268 11.28 -3.23 -18.88
CA TRP A 268 10.15 -3.76 -18.12
C TRP A 268 8.79 -3.53 -18.79
N LEU A 269 8.70 -2.80 -19.91
CA LEU A 269 7.46 -2.57 -20.66
C LEU A 269 7.47 -3.47 -21.90
N LEU A 270 6.64 -4.50 -21.92
CA LEU A 270 6.63 -5.51 -22.99
C LEU A 270 5.73 -5.09 -24.18
N GLY A 271 5.76 -5.83 -25.28
CA GLY A 271 4.95 -5.55 -26.48
C GLY A 271 3.43 -5.57 -26.23
N ARG A 272 2.64 -5.18 -27.24
CA ARG A 272 1.18 -5.34 -27.17
C ARG A 272 0.85 -6.82 -27.10
N THR A 273 -0.03 -7.21 -26.19
CA THR A 273 -0.68 -8.52 -26.22
C THR A 273 -1.53 -8.58 -27.49
N GLU A 274 -1.24 -9.53 -28.38
CA GLU A 274 -2.06 -9.80 -29.56
C GLU A 274 -3.50 -10.11 -29.12
N GLY A 275 -4.50 -9.40 -29.63
CA GLY A 275 -5.92 -9.75 -29.40
C GLY A 275 -6.95 -8.62 -29.21
N GLN A 276 -6.65 -7.36 -29.51
CA GLN A 276 -7.66 -6.29 -29.54
C GLN A 276 -7.45 -5.39 -30.78
N ASP A 277 -7.84 -5.91 -31.94
CA ASP A 277 -8.26 -5.14 -33.11
C ASP A 277 -9.77 -5.35 -33.32
#